data_AF-A0A4U1JB09-F1
#
_entry.id   AF-A0A4U1JB09-F1
#
_cell.length_a   1.000
_cell.length_b   1.000
_cell.length_c   1.000
_cell.angle_alpha   90.00
_cell.angle_beta   90.00
_cell.angle_gamma   90.00
#
_symmetry.space_group_name_H-M   'P 1'
#
loop_
_entity.id
_entity.type
_entity.pdbx_description
1 polymer ?
#
loop_
_entity_poly.entity_id
_entity_poly.type
_entity_poly.pdbx_seq_one_letter_code
_entity_poly.pdbx_strand_id
1 'polypeptide(L)'
;MDKATLENLVRSGELFDGADLGGKDLAGADLRGAVFANTSFRGANLAGANLREATFTQCDFANAVLEGATWRHATVMNTRFVMAKLGGAEFVNVTANGCDFTAAELGSASLLLANFSKSCFDEATLAGANLERASLLESSFKGASLAGANLKRTALFRADLVGVTLAGARLEMTVLTEAKLAGHSFAGVDLHLTQLNDANLEGCNFEKAKITQVNFKGANLKGAKLTRADAKNAIFFEARLEGVDARGANLKEALFPKVIAPAVPFDDAILEMSIWHEAKAPGASFKNCDLTYADFSHASIEGADFSGAKMYRTRLHRVKDGGARYPLGRAGALGDDADLAEAEVWRDKHQRIWKGDGDA
;
A
#
# COMPACT_ATOMS: atom_id res chain seq x y z
N MET A 1 -37.06 -25.83 -6.92
CA MET A 1 -37.73 -24.51 -6.97
C MET A 1 -37.38 -23.84 -8.29
N ASP A 2 -38.35 -23.26 -9.00
CA ASP A 2 -38.11 -22.47 -10.21
C ASP A 2 -37.98 -20.96 -9.88
N LYS A 3 -37.58 -20.14 -10.86
CA LYS A 3 -37.36 -18.69 -10.69
C LYS A 3 -38.58 -17.97 -10.13
N ALA A 4 -39.76 -18.19 -10.72
CA ALA A 4 -40.99 -17.48 -10.34
C ALA A 4 -41.43 -17.83 -8.92
N THR A 5 -41.29 -19.10 -8.52
CA THR A 5 -41.54 -19.53 -7.15
C THR A 5 -40.57 -18.86 -6.19
N LEU A 6 -39.27 -18.87 -6.49
CA LEU A 6 -38.26 -18.22 -5.65
C LEU A 6 -38.55 -16.73 -5.43
N GLU A 7 -38.85 -15.99 -6.51
CA GLU A 7 -39.18 -14.56 -6.42
C GLU A 7 -40.45 -14.30 -5.59
N ASN A 8 -41.46 -15.18 -5.68
CA ASN A 8 -42.65 -15.08 -4.85
C ASN A 8 -42.32 -15.26 -3.36
N LEU A 9 -41.49 -16.25 -3.03
CA LEU A 9 -41.09 -16.53 -1.64
C LEU A 9 -40.22 -15.40 -1.06
N VAL A 10 -39.34 -14.82 -1.87
CA VAL A 10 -38.58 -13.61 -1.50
C VAL A 10 -39.52 -12.44 -1.21
N ARG A 11 -40.54 -12.20 -2.05
CA ARG A 11 -41.54 -11.14 -1.82
C ARG A 11 -42.34 -11.33 -0.55
N SER A 12 -42.58 -12.56 -0.13
CA SER A 12 -43.22 -12.85 1.16
C SER A 12 -42.28 -12.77 2.36
N GLY A 13 -40.99 -12.47 2.16
CA GLY A 13 -40.00 -12.38 3.23
C GLY A 13 -39.56 -13.73 3.79
N GLU A 14 -39.65 -14.79 2.99
CA GLU A 14 -39.23 -16.12 3.42
C GLU A 14 -37.70 -16.16 3.62
N LEU A 15 -37.29 -16.89 4.66
CA LEU A 15 -35.88 -17.18 4.95
C LEU A 15 -35.50 -18.50 4.29
N PHE A 16 -34.39 -18.50 3.56
CA PHE A 16 -33.91 -19.70 2.89
C PHE A 16 -32.71 -20.26 3.66
N ASP A 17 -32.92 -21.31 4.43
CA ASP A 17 -31.86 -22.02 5.15
C ASP A 17 -31.68 -23.43 4.57
N GLY A 18 -30.46 -23.74 4.11
CA GLY A 18 -30.13 -25.06 3.55
C GLY A 18 -30.79 -25.36 2.19
N ALA A 19 -31.31 -24.36 1.49
CA ALA A 19 -31.93 -24.57 0.19
C ALA A 19 -30.90 -24.98 -0.88
N ASP A 20 -31.33 -25.79 -1.85
CA ASP A 20 -30.52 -26.12 -3.03
C ASP A 20 -31.11 -25.46 -4.29
N LEU A 21 -30.39 -24.44 -4.76
CA LEU A 21 -30.63 -23.69 -5.98
C LEU A 21 -29.52 -23.93 -7.01
N GLY A 22 -28.71 -24.99 -6.83
CA GLY A 22 -27.64 -25.37 -7.74
C GLY A 22 -28.13 -25.65 -9.16
N GLY A 23 -27.37 -25.18 -10.14
CA GLY A 23 -27.64 -25.35 -11.58
C GLY A 23 -28.94 -24.73 -12.10
N LYS A 24 -29.66 -23.95 -11.27
CA LYS A 24 -30.92 -23.31 -11.69
C LYS A 24 -30.65 -22.10 -12.57
N ASP A 25 -31.58 -21.87 -13.50
CA ASP A 25 -31.62 -20.62 -14.26
C ASP A 25 -32.45 -19.57 -13.51
N LEU A 26 -31.73 -18.61 -12.95
CA LEU A 26 -32.20 -17.48 -12.16
C LEU A 26 -31.72 -16.16 -12.80
N ALA A 27 -31.39 -16.15 -14.10
CA ALA A 27 -30.95 -14.95 -14.80
C ALA A 27 -31.99 -13.83 -14.66
N GLY A 28 -31.53 -12.63 -14.29
CA GLY A 28 -32.37 -11.47 -14.05
C GLY A 28 -33.41 -11.67 -12.94
N ALA A 29 -33.17 -12.59 -11.99
CA ALA A 29 -34.09 -12.78 -10.86
C ALA A 29 -34.07 -11.58 -9.91
N ASP A 30 -35.25 -11.23 -9.41
CA ASP A 30 -35.39 -10.21 -8.38
C ASP A 30 -35.33 -10.84 -6.98
N LEU A 31 -34.14 -10.80 -6.38
CA LEU A 31 -33.82 -11.39 -5.09
C LEU A 31 -33.47 -10.30 -4.05
N ARG A 32 -34.02 -9.10 -4.22
CA ARG A 32 -33.78 -7.96 -3.33
C ARG A 32 -34.23 -8.25 -1.90
N GLY A 33 -33.40 -7.88 -0.93
CA GLY A 33 -33.70 -8.05 0.49
C GLY A 33 -33.82 -9.50 0.95
N ALA A 34 -33.58 -10.47 0.06
CA ALA A 34 -33.67 -11.88 0.39
C ALA A 34 -32.63 -12.28 1.43
N VAL A 35 -32.96 -13.25 2.29
CA VAL A 35 -32.05 -13.75 3.33
C VAL A 35 -31.79 -15.23 3.07
N PHE A 36 -30.56 -15.53 2.68
CA PHE A 36 -30.07 -16.88 2.42
C PHE A 36 -29.01 -17.27 3.46
N ALA A 37 -29.21 -18.43 4.07
CA ALA A 37 -28.27 -19.10 4.96
C ALA A 37 -28.00 -20.50 4.41
N ASN A 38 -26.75 -20.96 4.47
CA ASN A 38 -26.36 -22.34 4.11
C ASN A 38 -26.88 -22.81 2.73
N THR A 39 -27.14 -21.87 1.81
CA THR A 39 -27.83 -22.16 0.55
C THR A 39 -26.83 -22.40 -0.57
N SER A 40 -27.07 -23.44 -1.37
CA SER A 40 -26.26 -23.77 -2.54
C SER A 40 -26.81 -23.05 -3.78
N PHE A 41 -25.95 -22.29 -4.45
CA PHE A 41 -26.13 -21.71 -5.78
C PHE A 41 -25.10 -22.26 -6.78
N ARG A 42 -24.50 -23.41 -6.49
CA ARG A 42 -23.39 -23.97 -7.28
C ARG A 42 -23.79 -24.13 -8.75
N GLY A 43 -23.03 -23.51 -9.66
CA GLY A 43 -23.30 -23.57 -11.09
C GLY A 43 -24.63 -22.93 -11.52
N ALA A 44 -25.33 -22.20 -10.65
CA ALA A 44 -26.56 -21.51 -11.01
C ALA A 44 -26.27 -20.32 -11.93
N ASN A 45 -27.21 -20.01 -12.82
CA ASN A 45 -27.16 -18.83 -13.66
C ASN A 45 -27.94 -17.69 -12.97
N LEU A 46 -27.23 -16.69 -12.47
CA LEU A 46 -27.75 -15.47 -11.85
C LEU A 46 -27.30 -14.22 -12.63
N ALA A 47 -27.00 -14.35 -13.93
CA ALA A 47 -26.59 -13.23 -14.76
C ALA A 47 -27.63 -12.09 -14.70
N GLY A 48 -27.19 -10.88 -14.39
CA GLY A 48 -28.05 -9.70 -14.24
C GLY A 48 -29.07 -9.76 -13.09
N ALA A 49 -28.96 -10.71 -12.16
CA ALA A 49 -29.85 -10.80 -11.01
C ALA A 49 -29.73 -9.58 -10.10
N ASN A 50 -30.85 -9.20 -9.48
CA ASN A 50 -30.93 -8.08 -8.55
C ASN A 50 -30.86 -8.60 -7.11
N LEU A 51 -29.69 -8.48 -6.49
CA LEU A 51 -29.35 -8.97 -5.16
C LEU A 51 -29.17 -7.80 -4.17
N ARG A 52 -29.76 -6.64 -4.45
CA ARG A 52 -29.59 -5.45 -3.60
C ARG A 52 -30.15 -5.72 -2.21
N GLU A 53 -29.44 -5.25 -1.19
CA GLU A 53 -29.84 -5.36 0.22
C GLU A 53 -30.07 -6.79 0.71
N ALA A 54 -29.72 -7.80 -0.09
CA ALA A 54 -29.85 -9.20 0.28
C ALA A 54 -28.74 -9.59 1.27
N THR A 55 -29.01 -10.62 2.06
CA THR A 55 -28.07 -11.19 3.03
C THR A 55 -27.74 -12.62 2.64
N PHE A 56 -26.44 -12.94 2.57
CA PHE A 56 -25.92 -14.27 2.30
C PHE A 56 -24.97 -14.69 3.40
N THR A 57 -25.30 -15.75 4.12
CA THR A 57 -24.43 -16.31 5.16
C THR A 57 -24.13 -17.76 4.82
N GLN A 58 -22.83 -18.12 4.78
CA GLN A 58 -22.40 -19.50 4.55
C GLN A 58 -22.98 -20.13 3.26
N CYS A 59 -23.21 -19.32 2.23
CA CYS A 59 -23.73 -19.77 0.95
C CYS A 59 -22.60 -20.23 0.02
N ASP A 60 -22.95 -20.95 -1.05
CA ASP A 60 -22.00 -21.45 -2.04
C ASP A 60 -22.40 -21.10 -3.48
N PHE A 61 -21.73 -20.11 -4.07
CA PHE A 61 -21.84 -19.69 -5.46
C PHE A 61 -20.73 -20.28 -6.34
N ALA A 62 -20.08 -21.38 -5.94
CA ALA A 62 -19.00 -21.95 -6.74
C ALA A 62 -19.46 -22.26 -8.19
N ASN A 63 -18.69 -21.79 -9.17
CA ASN A 63 -18.99 -21.88 -10.61
C ASN A 63 -20.30 -21.19 -11.06
N ALA A 64 -20.94 -20.38 -10.22
CA ALA A 64 -22.15 -19.65 -10.61
C ALA A 64 -21.82 -18.56 -11.64
N VAL A 65 -22.80 -18.24 -12.49
CA VAL A 65 -22.72 -17.12 -13.44
C VAL A 65 -23.44 -15.92 -12.83
N LEU A 66 -22.72 -14.86 -12.54
CA LEU A 66 -23.20 -13.66 -11.84
C LEU A 66 -22.81 -12.38 -12.60
N GLU A 67 -22.55 -12.51 -13.90
CA GLU A 67 -22.17 -11.41 -14.78
C GLU A 67 -23.24 -10.31 -14.73
N GLY A 68 -22.83 -9.06 -14.47
CA GLY A 68 -23.72 -7.91 -14.35
C GLY A 68 -24.72 -7.96 -13.19
N ALA A 69 -24.63 -8.94 -12.27
CA ALA A 69 -25.52 -9.01 -11.11
C ALA A 69 -25.28 -7.81 -10.17
N THR A 70 -26.36 -7.29 -9.58
CA THR A 70 -26.28 -6.09 -8.72
C THR A 70 -26.34 -6.49 -7.25
N TRP A 71 -25.27 -6.24 -6.49
CA TRP A 71 -25.15 -6.59 -5.08
C TRP A 71 -25.23 -5.39 -4.16
N ARG A 72 -25.70 -4.22 -4.64
CA ARG A 72 -25.58 -2.97 -3.89
C ARG A 72 -26.17 -3.08 -2.48
N HIS A 73 -25.40 -2.67 -1.48
CA HIS A 73 -25.77 -2.74 -0.06
C HIS A 73 -26.03 -4.16 0.50
N ALA A 74 -25.64 -5.21 -0.23
CA ALA A 74 -25.75 -6.58 0.28
C ALA A 74 -24.77 -6.84 1.42
N THR A 75 -25.15 -7.75 2.31
CA THR A 75 -24.28 -8.30 3.35
C THR A 75 -23.96 -9.74 3.03
N VAL A 76 -22.67 -10.06 2.96
CA VAL A 76 -22.18 -11.37 2.55
C VAL A 76 -21.17 -11.86 3.58
N MET A 77 -21.41 -13.01 4.19
CA MET A 77 -20.56 -13.53 5.25
C MET A 77 -20.21 -14.98 4.98
N ASN A 78 -18.92 -15.31 5.05
CA ASN A 78 -18.40 -16.67 4.94
C ASN A 78 -18.92 -17.42 3.70
N THR A 79 -19.11 -16.70 2.59
CA THR A 79 -19.73 -17.21 1.36
C THR A 79 -18.66 -17.50 0.32
N ARG A 80 -18.86 -18.58 -0.44
CA ARG A 80 -17.92 -19.04 -1.47
C ARG A 80 -18.36 -18.55 -2.85
N PHE A 81 -17.44 -17.98 -3.60
CA PHE A 81 -17.55 -17.54 -5.00
C PHE A 81 -16.47 -18.20 -5.87
N VAL A 82 -15.98 -19.37 -5.46
CA VAL A 82 -14.86 -20.05 -6.12
C VAL A 82 -15.19 -20.31 -7.59
N MET A 83 -14.33 -19.83 -8.50
CA MET A 83 -14.55 -19.91 -9.95
C MET A 83 -15.88 -19.30 -10.44
N ALA A 84 -16.50 -18.40 -9.67
CA ALA A 84 -17.70 -17.71 -10.08
C ALA A 84 -17.39 -16.64 -11.14
N LYS A 85 -18.30 -16.47 -12.11
CA LYS A 85 -18.19 -15.43 -13.14
C LYS A 85 -18.88 -14.17 -12.68
N LEU A 86 -18.10 -13.14 -12.34
CA LEU A 86 -18.55 -11.89 -11.74
C LEU A 86 -18.25 -10.68 -12.65
N GLY A 87 -18.04 -10.91 -13.94
CA GLY A 87 -17.72 -9.87 -14.91
C GLY A 87 -18.76 -8.74 -14.89
N GLY A 88 -18.31 -7.51 -14.67
CA GLY A 88 -19.19 -6.34 -14.58
C GLY A 88 -20.20 -6.34 -13.41
N ALA A 89 -20.09 -7.25 -12.44
CA ALA A 89 -20.97 -7.26 -11.27
C ALA A 89 -20.80 -5.99 -10.41
N GLU A 90 -21.86 -5.55 -9.76
CA GLU A 90 -21.89 -4.31 -8.97
C GLU A 90 -21.89 -4.59 -7.45
N PHE A 91 -20.72 -4.70 -6.85
CA PHE A 91 -20.51 -4.78 -5.40
C PHE A 91 -20.39 -3.41 -4.73
N VAL A 92 -21.30 -2.47 -5.02
CA VAL A 92 -21.20 -1.11 -4.47
C VAL A 92 -21.74 -1.06 -3.03
N ASN A 93 -20.96 -0.52 -2.09
CA ASN A 93 -21.30 -0.48 -0.66
C ASN A 93 -21.66 -1.87 -0.08
N VAL A 94 -21.03 -2.93 -0.58
CA VAL A 94 -21.20 -4.29 -0.04
C VAL A 94 -20.37 -4.48 1.21
N THR A 95 -20.90 -5.22 2.19
CA THR A 95 -20.11 -5.75 3.30
C THR A 95 -19.93 -7.24 3.11
N ALA A 96 -18.75 -7.64 2.65
CA ALA A 96 -18.32 -9.02 2.46
C ALA A 96 -17.21 -9.37 3.47
N ASN A 97 -17.46 -10.30 4.39
CA ASN A 97 -16.47 -10.72 5.38
C ASN A 97 -16.18 -12.21 5.26
N GLY A 98 -14.89 -12.59 5.28
CA GLY A 98 -14.48 -14.00 5.28
C GLY A 98 -14.90 -14.75 4.01
N CYS A 99 -15.06 -14.05 2.88
CA CYS A 99 -15.54 -14.65 1.64
C CYS A 99 -14.38 -15.24 0.81
N ASP A 100 -14.71 -16.23 -0.01
CA ASP A 100 -13.74 -16.94 -0.85
C ASP A 100 -14.01 -16.67 -2.34
N PHE A 101 -13.23 -15.79 -2.94
CA PHE A 101 -13.24 -15.46 -4.38
C PHE A 101 -12.13 -16.17 -5.14
N THR A 102 -11.63 -17.30 -4.64
CA THR A 102 -10.52 -18.01 -5.31
C THR A 102 -10.86 -18.33 -6.77
N ALA A 103 -9.98 -17.93 -7.68
CA ALA A 103 -10.14 -18.07 -9.13
C ALA A 103 -11.43 -17.45 -9.71
N ALA A 104 -12.07 -16.51 -8.99
CA ALA A 104 -13.25 -15.83 -9.50
C ALA A 104 -12.90 -14.81 -10.60
N GLU A 105 -13.83 -14.59 -11.53
CA GLU A 105 -13.66 -13.68 -12.66
C GLU A 105 -14.38 -12.34 -12.40
N LEU A 106 -13.69 -11.35 -11.83
CA LEU A 106 -14.23 -10.02 -11.50
C LEU A 106 -13.83 -8.93 -12.53
N GLY A 107 -13.58 -9.32 -13.79
CA GLY A 107 -13.20 -8.39 -14.84
C GLY A 107 -14.19 -7.23 -14.98
N SER A 108 -13.69 -5.98 -14.92
CA SER A 108 -14.51 -4.75 -14.97
C SER A 108 -15.61 -4.64 -13.90
N ALA A 109 -15.60 -5.47 -12.85
CA ALA A 109 -16.56 -5.38 -11.76
C ALA A 109 -16.38 -4.07 -10.96
N SER A 110 -17.47 -3.57 -10.37
CA SER A 110 -17.42 -2.38 -9.51
C SER A 110 -17.51 -2.78 -8.04
N LEU A 111 -16.40 -2.66 -7.33
CA LEU A 111 -16.25 -2.87 -5.89
C LEU A 111 -16.18 -1.54 -5.12
N LEU A 112 -16.71 -0.46 -5.71
CA LEU A 112 -16.69 0.89 -5.15
C LEU A 112 -17.26 0.91 -3.71
N LEU A 113 -16.49 1.45 -2.77
CA LEU A 113 -16.87 1.56 -1.35
C LEU A 113 -17.19 0.22 -0.66
N ALA A 114 -16.80 -0.90 -1.25
CA ALA A 114 -17.05 -2.21 -0.67
C ALA A 114 -16.06 -2.54 0.45
N ASN A 115 -16.51 -3.34 1.40
CA ASN A 115 -15.66 -3.96 2.40
C ASN A 115 -15.55 -5.45 2.10
N PHE A 116 -14.33 -5.95 1.89
CA PHE A 116 -13.99 -7.35 1.65
C PHE A 116 -13.04 -7.90 2.73
N SER A 117 -13.07 -7.37 3.95
CA SER A 117 -12.12 -7.74 5.00
C SER A 117 -12.00 -9.26 5.20
N LYS A 118 -10.75 -9.74 5.31
CA LYS A 118 -10.40 -11.15 5.51
C LYS A 118 -10.91 -12.09 4.41
N SER A 119 -11.04 -11.60 3.18
CA SER A 119 -11.46 -12.41 2.03
C SER A 119 -10.27 -12.95 1.24
N CYS A 120 -10.47 -14.04 0.51
CA CYS A 120 -9.49 -14.63 -0.38
C CYS A 120 -9.78 -14.23 -1.84
N PHE A 121 -8.81 -13.66 -2.54
CA PHE A 121 -8.84 -13.39 -3.98
C PHE A 121 -7.71 -14.12 -4.71
N ASP A 122 -7.19 -15.21 -4.14
CA ASP A 122 -6.12 -15.98 -4.75
C ASP A 122 -6.55 -16.44 -6.16
N GLU A 123 -5.67 -16.27 -7.14
CA GLU A 123 -5.90 -16.59 -8.56
C GLU A 123 -7.07 -15.84 -9.22
N ALA A 124 -7.71 -14.89 -8.54
CA ALA A 124 -8.82 -14.14 -9.10
C ALA A 124 -8.37 -13.16 -10.18
N THR A 125 -9.25 -12.90 -11.15
CA THR A 125 -9.01 -11.90 -12.20
C THR A 125 -9.83 -10.64 -11.93
N LEU A 126 -9.17 -9.55 -11.58
CA LEU A 126 -9.77 -8.23 -11.30
C LEU A 126 -9.34 -7.19 -12.34
N ALA A 127 -9.04 -7.64 -13.57
CA ALA A 127 -8.55 -6.76 -14.62
C ALA A 127 -9.58 -5.65 -14.93
N GLY A 128 -9.14 -4.39 -14.85
CA GLY A 128 -9.99 -3.21 -15.05
C GLY A 128 -11.07 -3.00 -13.99
N ALA A 129 -11.11 -3.78 -12.91
CA ALA A 129 -12.09 -3.63 -11.85
C ALA A 129 -11.95 -2.27 -11.14
N ASN A 130 -13.06 -1.73 -10.66
CA ASN A 130 -13.09 -0.50 -9.88
C ASN A 130 -13.15 -0.80 -8.39
N LEU A 131 -12.03 -0.67 -7.68
CA LEU A 131 -11.92 -0.86 -6.23
C LEU A 131 -11.77 0.47 -5.47
N GLU A 132 -12.11 1.59 -6.11
CA GLU A 132 -11.94 2.90 -5.49
C GLU A 132 -12.64 2.97 -4.12
N ARG A 133 -11.91 3.44 -3.11
CA ARG A 133 -12.39 3.52 -1.72
C ARG A 133 -12.86 2.20 -1.10
N ALA A 134 -12.53 1.05 -1.70
CA ALA A 134 -12.79 -0.25 -1.12
C ALA A 134 -11.83 -0.56 0.03
N SER A 135 -12.22 -1.48 0.90
CA SER A 135 -11.45 -1.94 2.05
C SER A 135 -11.24 -3.45 1.95
N LEU A 136 -10.02 -3.89 1.68
CA LEU A 136 -9.61 -5.30 1.52
C LEU A 136 -8.57 -5.66 2.59
N LEU A 137 -8.83 -5.25 3.83
CA LEU A 137 -7.93 -5.47 4.97
C LEU A 137 -7.71 -6.98 5.17
N GLU A 138 -6.46 -7.36 5.40
CA GLU A 138 -6.06 -8.75 5.69
C GLU A 138 -6.55 -9.76 4.62
N SER A 139 -6.67 -9.31 3.36
CA SER A 139 -7.08 -10.16 2.24
C SER A 139 -5.86 -10.72 1.48
N SER A 140 -6.03 -11.89 0.87
CA SER A 140 -4.99 -12.56 0.07
C SER A 140 -5.26 -12.39 -1.41
N PHE A 141 -4.20 -12.21 -2.21
CA PHE A 141 -4.27 -12.03 -3.67
C PHE A 141 -3.25 -12.90 -4.42
N LYS A 142 -2.82 -14.03 -3.86
CA LYS A 142 -1.71 -14.81 -4.45
C LYS A 142 -2.06 -15.23 -5.87
N GLY A 143 -1.23 -14.86 -6.84
CA GLY A 143 -1.47 -15.15 -8.25
C GLY A 143 -2.64 -14.39 -8.88
N ALA A 144 -3.26 -13.44 -8.18
CA ALA A 144 -4.33 -12.62 -8.73
C ALA A 144 -3.81 -11.61 -9.76
N SER A 145 -4.71 -11.16 -10.64
CA SER A 145 -4.44 -10.07 -11.58
C SER A 145 -5.27 -8.84 -11.25
N LEU A 146 -4.61 -7.73 -10.95
CA LEU A 146 -5.18 -6.39 -10.76
C LEU A 146 -4.79 -5.47 -11.94
N ALA A 147 -4.50 -6.04 -13.11
CA ALA A 147 -4.06 -5.28 -14.28
C ALA A 147 -5.09 -4.19 -14.66
N GLY A 148 -4.65 -2.94 -14.74
CA GLY A 148 -5.52 -1.81 -15.06
C GLY A 148 -6.59 -1.47 -14.00
N ALA A 149 -6.58 -2.12 -12.84
CA ALA A 149 -7.59 -1.90 -11.81
C ALA A 149 -7.48 -0.49 -11.19
N ASN A 150 -8.62 0.09 -10.82
CA ASN A 150 -8.66 1.36 -10.09
C ASN A 150 -8.58 1.11 -8.58
N LEU A 151 -7.41 1.30 -7.98
CA LEU A 151 -7.14 1.11 -6.54
C LEU A 151 -7.02 2.44 -5.78
N LYS A 152 -7.55 3.53 -6.35
CA LYS A 152 -7.51 4.85 -5.74
C LYS A 152 -8.17 4.84 -4.37
N ARG A 153 -7.46 5.33 -3.36
CA ARG A 153 -7.97 5.40 -1.97
C ARG A 153 -8.43 4.05 -1.42
N THR A 154 -7.97 2.94 -1.99
CA THR A 154 -8.27 1.58 -1.52
C THR A 154 -7.41 1.26 -0.30
N ALA A 155 -7.96 0.56 0.69
CA ALA A 155 -7.22 0.06 1.83
C ALA A 155 -6.87 -1.43 1.64
N LEU A 156 -5.57 -1.71 1.57
CA LEU A 156 -4.94 -3.03 1.40
C LEU A 156 -3.97 -3.30 2.57
N PHE A 157 -4.38 -2.93 3.79
CA PHE A 157 -3.60 -3.13 5.01
C PHE A 157 -3.23 -4.61 5.17
N ARG A 158 -1.93 -4.89 5.33
CA ARG A 158 -1.37 -6.24 5.50
C ARG A 158 -1.68 -7.21 4.35
N ALA A 159 -1.99 -6.70 3.15
CA ALA A 159 -2.26 -7.54 1.99
C ALA A 159 -0.98 -8.25 1.50
N ASP A 160 -1.12 -9.52 1.12
CA ASP A 160 -0.07 -10.27 0.43
C ASP A 160 -0.23 -10.08 -1.09
N LEU A 161 0.61 -9.22 -1.66
CA LEU A 161 0.57 -8.86 -3.08
C LEU A 161 1.75 -9.46 -3.85
N VAL A 162 2.53 -10.38 -3.26
CA VAL A 162 3.68 -10.99 -3.95
C VAL A 162 3.22 -11.74 -5.20
N GLY A 163 3.81 -11.40 -6.35
CA GLY A 163 3.46 -12.01 -7.63
C GLY A 163 2.16 -11.52 -8.26
N VAL A 164 1.49 -10.53 -7.66
CA VAL A 164 0.26 -9.95 -8.20
C VAL A 164 0.57 -9.09 -9.42
N THR A 165 -0.23 -9.23 -10.47
CA THR A 165 -0.08 -8.36 -11.64
C THR A 165 -0.71 -6.99 -11.36
N LEU A 166 0.12 -5.96 -11.17
CA LEU A 166 -0.30 -4.57 -10.98
C LEU A 166 -0.08 -3.68 -12.21
N ALA A 167 0.20 -4.27 -13.38
CA ALA A 167 0.48 -3.51 -14.61
C ALA A 167 -0.68 -2.57 -14.95
N GLY A 168 -0.41 -1.26 -15.01
CA GLY A 168 -1.42 -0.23 -15.28
C GLY A 168 -2.42 0.04 -14.15
N ALA A 169 -2.26 -0.59 -12.98
CA ALA A 169 -3.12 -0.33 -11.83
C ALA A 169 -2.92 1.11 -11.31
N ARG A 170 -4.01 1.73 -10.85
CA ARG A 170 -4.05 3.12 -10.35
C ARG A 170 -3.98 3.11 -8.83
N LEU A 171 -2.81 3.43 -8.27
CA LEU A 171 -2.49 3.24 -6.85
C LEU A 171 -2.41 4.57 -6.06
N GLU A 172 -2.98 5.65 -6.59
CA GLU A 172 -2.90 6.97 -5.96
C GLU A 172 -3.70 7.01 -4.64
N MET A 173 -3.09 7.55 -3.58
CA MET A 173 -3.67 7.61 -2.23
C MET A 173 -4.07 6.23 -1.65
N THR A 174 -3.54 5.12 -2.17
CA THR A 174 -3.83 3.78 -1.63
C THR A 174 -3.16 3.59 -0.27
N VAL A 175 -3.78 2.82 0.62
CA VAL A 175 -3.19 2.41 1.90
C VAL A 175 -2.65 0.99 1.77
N LEU A 176 -1.33 0.86 1.73
CA LEU A 176 -0.55 -0.37 1.61
C LEU A 176 0.36 -0.59 2.83
N THR A 177 -0.04 -0.05 3.99
CA THR A 177 0.68 -0.25 5.25
C THR A 177 0.81 -1.75 5.55
N GLU A 178 2.03 -2.19 5.90
CA GLU A 178 2.42 -3.58 6.15
C GLU A 178 2.19 -4.54 4.96
N ALA A 179 1.97 -4.03 3.74
CA ALA A 179 1.76 -4.88 2.57
C ALA A 179 3.06 -5.55 2.10
N LYS A 180 2.92 -6.73 1.48
CA LYS A 180 4.06 -7.45 0.87
C LYS A 180 4.08 -7.20 -0.64
N LEU A 181 5.09 -6.46 -1.08
CA LEU A 181 5.20 -5.96 -2.46
C LEU A 181 6.57 -6.27 -3.09
N ALA A 182 7.37 -7.15 -2.49
CA ALA A 182 8.72 -7.43 -2.97
C ALA A 182 8.77 -7.76 -4.48
N GLY A 183 9.75 -7.19 -5.17
CA GLY A 183 10.02 -7.41 -6.60
C GLY A 183 9.09 -6.71 -7.60
N HIS A 184 8.12 -5.91 -7.17
CA HIS A 184 7.22 -5.24 -8.11
C HIS A 184 7.91 -4.12 -8.89
N SER A 185 7.44 -3.91 -10.13
CA SER A 185 7.79 -2.72 -10.90
C SER A 185 6.68 -1.68 -10.80
N PHE A 186 7.06 -0.52 -10.29
CA PHE A 186 6.31 0.74 -10.27
C PHE A 186 6.97 1.79 -11.17
N ALA A 187 7.75 1.36 -12.16
CA ALA A 187 8.50 2.28 -13.01
C ALA A 187 7.52 3.21 -13.77
N GLY A 188 7.70 4.52 -13.63
CA GLY A 188 6.83 5.54 -14.21
C GLY A 188 5.41 5.62 -13.63
N VAL A 189 5.09 4.86 -12.57
CA VAL A 189 3.76 4.85 -11.95
C VAL A 189 3.57 6.07 -11.04
N ASP A 190 2.34 6.62 -11.01
CA ASP A 190 1.93 7.63 -10.03
C ASP A 190 1.41 6.94 -8.75
N LEU A 191 2.11 7.18 -7.66
CA LEU A 191 1.86 6.68 -6.31
C LEU A 191 1.68 7.84 -5.33
N HIS A 192 1.33 9.06 -5.79
CA HIS A 192 1.27 10.21 -4.89
C HIS A 192 0.35 9.95 -3.69
N LEU A 193 0.80 10.39 -2.51
CA LEU A 193 0.09 10.24 -1.22
C LEU A 193 -0.16 8.80 -0.75
N THR A 194 0.40 7.78 -1.43
CA THR A 194 0.26 6.38 -1.03
C THR A 194 0.95 6.12 0.31
N GLN A 195 0.32 5.29 1.15
CA GLN A 195 0.84 4.91 2.46
C GLN A 195 1.49 3.54 2.37
N LEU A 196 2.81 3.48 2.55
CA LEU A 196 3.65 2.27 2.48
C LEU A 196 4.40 2.04 3.80
N ASN A 197 3.82 2.51 4.92
CA ASN A 197 4.41 2.32 6.24
C ASN A 197 4.66 0.83 6.49
N ASP A 198 5.85 0.47 6.95
CA ASP A 198 6.25 -0.90 7.32
C ASP A 198 6.06 -1.94 6.20
N ALA A 199 5.94 -1.50 4.94
CA ALA A 199 5.75 -2.39 3.79
C ALA A 199 7.05 -3.09 3.40
N ASN A 200 6.93 -4.31 2.86
CA ASN A 200 8.06 -5.01 2.26
C ASN A 200 8.16 -4.65 0.77
N LEU A 201 9.14 -3.83 0.42
CA LEU A 201 9.42 -3.31 -0.92
C LEU A 201 10.78 -3.77 -1.45
N GLU A 202 11.34 -4.87 -0.91
CA GLU A 202 12.64 -5.40 -1.33
C GLU A 202 12.66 -5.63 -2.85
N GLY A 203 13.69 -5.09 -3.51
CA GLY A 203 13.90 -5.23 -4.95
C GLY A 203 12.89 -4.49 -5.84
N CYS A 204 12.01 -3.65 -5.29
CA CYS A 204 11.04 -2.91 -6.11
C CYS A 204 11.70 -1.91 -7.05
N ASN A 205 11.11 -1.72 -8.24
CA ASN A 205 11.57 -0.74 -9.21
C ASN A 205 10.65 0.48 -9.25
N PHE A 206 11.10 1.61 -8.70
CA PHE A 206 10.43 2.92 -8.74
C PHE A 206 11.11 3.88 -9.73
N GLU A 207 11.87 3.39 -10.73
CA GLU A 207 12.52 4.26 -11.71
C GLU A 207 11.50 5.21 -12.35
N LYS A 208 11.76 6.53 -12.28
CA LYS A 208 10.88 7.59 -12.80
C LYS A 208 9.44 7.57 -12.24
N ALA A 209 9.18 6.83 -11.17
CA ALA A 209 7.89 6.83 -10.51
C ALA A 209 7.63 8.20 -9.88
N LYS A 210 6.36 8.60 -9.80
CA LYS A 210 5.92 9.76 -9.03
C LYS A 210 5.49 9.27 -7.65
N ILE A 211 6.40 9.40 -6.69
CA ILE A 211 6.24 9.01 -5.28
C ILE A 211 6.24 10.26 -4.38
N THR A 212 5.63 11.35 -4.86
CA THR A 212 5.50 12.60 -4.11
C THR A 212 4.58 12.42 -2.90
N GLN A 213 5.03 12.86 -1.72
CA GLN A 213 4.30 12.72 -0.45
C GLN A 213 3.95 11.27 -0.10
N VAL A 214 4.73 10.30 -0.59
CA VAL A 214 4.57 8.89 -0.20
C VAL A 214 5.20 8.67 1.16
N ASN A 215 4.55 7.84 1.97
CA ASN A 215 5.03 7.50 3.30
C ASN A 215 5.63 6.09 3.32
N PHE A 216 6.95 6.01 3.39
CA PHE A 216 7.77 4.81 3.52
C PHE A 216 8.29 4.59 4.95
N LYS A 217 7.65 5.17 5.97
CA LYS A 217 8.09 4.99 7.37
C LYS A 217 8.28 3.51 7.69
N GLY A 218 9.45 3.12 8.20
CA GLY A 218 9.75 1.73 8.58
C GLY A 218 9.81 0.72 7.43
N ALA A 219 9.62 1.15 6.17
CA ALA A 219 9.55 0.25 5.04
C ALA A 219 10.91 -0.40 4.71
N ASN A 220 10.87 -1.65 4.23
CA ASN A 220 12.04 -2.34 3.70
C ASN A 220 12.18 -2.09 2.20
N LEU A 221 13.08 -1.19 1.80
CA LEU A 221 13.39 -0.88 0.40
C LEU A 221 14.71 -1.50 -0.07
N LYS A 222 15.25 -2.50 0.63
CA LYS A 222 16.53 -3.13 0.28
C LYS A 222 16.59 -3.49 -1.22
N GLY A 223 17.63 -3.05 -1.92
CA GLY A 223 17.81 -3.29 -3.35
C GLY A 223 16.82 -2.60 -4.29
N ALA A 224 15.96 -1.71 -3.79
CA ALA A 224 15.00 -0.99 -4.63
C ALA A 224 15.68 0.05 -5.53
N LYS A 225 15.08 0.33 -6.69
CA LYS A 225 15.56 1.35 -7.63
C LYS A 225 14.71 2.60 -7.53
N LEU A 226 15.29 3.71 -7.10
CA LEU A 226 14.67 5.04 -7.05
C LEU A 226 15.26 5.99 -8.10
N THR A 227 16.03 5.48 -9.06
CA THR A 227 16.71 6.28 -10.08
C THR A 227 15.71 7.21 -10.79
N ARG A 228 15.96 8.51 -10.75
CA ARG A 228 15.11 9.55 -11.36
C ARG A 228 13.65 9.55 -10.90
N ALA A 229 13.33 8.95 -9.75
CA ALA A 229 12.00 9.04 -9.16
C ALA A 229 11.70 10.47 -8.70
N ASP A 230 10.43 10.90 -8.78
CA ASP A 230 9.94 12.13 -8.19
C ASP A 230 9.38 11.85 -6.79
N ALA A 231 10.22 12.05 -5.78
CA ALA A 231 9.99 11.72 -4.37
C ALA A 231 9.93 12.97 -3.48
N LYS A 232 9.49 14.11 -4.05
CA LYS A 232 9.33 15.35 -3.30
C LYS A 232 8.43 15.13 -2.09
N ASN A 233 8.84 15.61 -0.91
CA ASN A 233 8.10 15.47 0.35
C ASN A 233 7.84 14.00 0.78
N ALA A 234 8.56 13.01 0.25
CA ALA A 234 8.42 11.63 0.69
C ALA A 234 9.02 11.43 2.09
N ILE A 235 8.46 10.47 2.85
CA ILE A 235 8.87 10.16 4.22
C ILE A 235 9.55 8.79 4.23
N PHE A 236 10.81 8.74 4.63
CA PHE A 236 11.66 7.56 4.79
C PHE A 236 12.08 7.35 6.25
N PHE A 237 11.30 7.87 7.22
CA PHE A 237 11.58 7.75 8.65
C PHE A 237 11.80 6.27 9.04
N GLU A 238 12.95 5.92 9.60
CA GLU A 238 13.31 4.53 9.96
C GLU A 238 13.27 3.51 8.80
N ALA A 239 13.25 3.97 7.54
CA ALA A 239 13.27 3.10 6.38
C ALA A 239 14.65 2.44 6.16
N ARG A 240 14.64 1.30 5.46
CA ARG A 240 15.82 0.49 5.17
C ARG A 240 16.15 0.54 3.69
N LEU A 241 17.28 1.15 3.34
CA LEU A 241 17.70 1.47 1.97
C LEU A 241 18.96 0.70 1.54
N GLU A 242 19.34 -0.39 2.21
CA GLU A 242 20.54 -1.14 1.87
C GLU A 242 20.53 -1.58 0.39
N GLY A 243 21.55 -1.16 -0.39
CA GLY A 243 21.65 -1.50 -1.82
C GLY A 243 20.65 -0.79 -2.73
N VAL A 244 19.96 0.24 -2.24
CA VAL A 244 19.11 1.11 -3.07
C VAL A 244 19.96 1.92 -4.04
N ASP A 245 19.41 2.21 -5.22
CA ASP A 245 19.98 3.19 -6.17
C ASP A 245 19.06 4.42 -6.25
N ALA A 246 19.53 5.57 -5.76
CA ALA A 246 18.75 6.81 -5.68
C ALA A 246 19.27 7.92 -6.62
N ARG A 247 20.06 7.55 -7.63
CA ARG A 247 20.71 8.54 -8.51
C ARG A 247 19.72 9.39 -9.29
N GLY A 248 19.94 10.69 -9.31
CA GLY A 248 19.11 11.65 -10.02
C GLY A 248 17.66 11.75 -9.52
N ALA A 249 17.34 11.18 -8.36
CA ALA A 249 16.01 11.29 -7.78
C ALA A 249 15.72 12.72 -7.31
N ASN A 250 14.48 13.17 -7.46
CA ASN A 250 14.02 14.40 -6.85
C ASN A 250 13.53 14.11 -5.43
N LEU A 251 14.38 14.36 -4.44
CA LEU A 251 14.15 14.13 -3.01
C LEU A 251 14.04 15.46 -2.24
N LYS A 252 13.64 16.53 -2.93
CA LYS A 252 13.40 17.84 -2.32
C LYS A 252 12.38 17.72 -1.18
N GLU A 253 12.69 18.31 -0.03
CA GLU A 253 11.87 18.30 1.19
C GLU A 253 11.58 16.88 1.73
N ALA A 254 12.32 15.85 1.29
CA ALA A 254 12.13 14.48 1.80
C ALA A 254 12.67 14.30 3.23
N LEU A 255 12.03 13.43 4.00
CA LEU A 255 12.37 13.14 5.39
C LEU A 255 13.07 11.80 5.50
N PHE A 256 14.31 11.78 5.94
CA PHE A 256 15.14 10.62 6.23
C PHE A 256 15.52 10.41 7.72
N PRO A 257 14.79 10.90 8.75
CA PRO A 257 15.28 10.69 10.10
C PRO A 257 15.39 9.20 10.44
N LYS A 258 16.50 8.81 11.06
CA LYS A 258 16.81 7.42 11.45
C LYS A 258 16.82 6.41 10.30
N VAL A 259 16.91 6.86 9.04
CA VAL A 259 17.03 5.95 7.88
C VAL A 259 18.32 5.13 7.98
N ILE A 260 18.29 3.90 7.46
CA ILE A 260 19.47 3.05 7.29
C ILE A 260 19.81 3.01 5.79
N ALA A 261 20.86 3.73 5.37
CA ALA A 261 21.22 3.92 3.97
C ALA A 261 22.74 3.74 3.71
N PRO A 262 23.35 2.59 4.10
CA PRO A 262 24.77 2.36 3.88
C PRO A 262 25.08 2.26 2.38
N ALA A 263 26.14 2.94 1.96
CA ALA A 263 26.66 2.92 0.59
C ALA A 263 25.64 3.23 -0.52
N VAL A 264 24.56 3.96 -0.18
CA VAL A 264 23.54 4.34 -1.18
C VAL A 264 24.09 5.46 -2.07
N PRO A 265 24.05 5.30 -3.41
CA PRO A 265 24.37 6.36 -4.35
C PRO A 265 23.17 7.30 -4.51
N PHE A 266 23.27 8.48 -3.93
CA PHE A 266 22.38 9.62 -4.16
C PHE A 266 22.91 10.54 -5.25
N ASP A 267 23.93 10.15 -6.01
CA ASP A 267 24.58 11.02 -6.99
C ASP A 267 23.58 11.72 -7.91
N ASP A 268 23.80 13.02 -8.13
CA ASP A 268 22.95 13.91 -8.92
C ASP A 268 21.51 14.09 -8.40
N ALA A 269 21.19 13.62 -7.19
CA ALA A 269 19.87 13.81 -6.59
C ALA A 269 19.65 15.25 -6.11
N ILE A 270 18.38 15.68 -6.14
CA ILE A 270 17.94 16.96 -5.56
C ILE A 270 17.51 16.66 -4.12
N LEU A 271 18.23 17.18 -3.14
CA LEU A 271 18.02 16.94 -1.71
C LEU A 271 17.81 18.25 -0.93
N GLU A 272 17.42 19.31 -1.64
CA GLU A 272 17.13 20.62 -1.07
C GLU A 272 16.11 20.49 0.06
N MET A 273 16.41 21.09 1.23
CA MET A 273 15.57 21.04 2.45
C MET A 273 15.25 19.63 2.97
N SER A 274 16.02 18.60 2.59
CA SER A 274 15.84 17.26 3.14
C SER A 274 16.33 17.15 4.59
N ILE A 275 15.69 16.29 5.39
CA ILE A 275 15.99 16.11 6.82
C ILE A 275 16.55 14.73 7.08
N TRP A 276 17.75 14.65 7.66
CA TRP A 276 18.54 13.43 7.86
C TRP A 276 18.87 13.19 9.34
N HIS A 277 18.04 13.70 10.25
CA HIS A 277 18.30 13.60 11.70
C HIS A 277 18.54 12.15 12.14
N GLU A 278 19.67 11.89 12.80
CA GLU A 278 20.06 10.54 13.26
C GLU A 278 20.12 9.47 12.15
N ALA A 279 20.21 9.86 10.87
CA ALA A 279 20.38 8.93 9.76
C ALA A 279 21.68 8.13 9.86
N LYS A 280 21.69 6.89 9.38
CA LYS A 280 22.86 6.02 9.27
C LYS A 280 23.18 5.77 7.80
N ALA A 281 24.08 6.57 7.24
CA ALA A 281 24.46 6.54 5.83
C ALA A 281 25.99 6.44 5.63
N PRO A 282 26.69 5.46 6.26
CA PRO A 282 28.12 5.30 6.07
C PRO A 282 28.43 4.93 4.61
N GLY A 283 29.45 5.57 4.04
CA GLY A 283 29.89 5.36 2.66
C GLY A 283 28.88 5.80 1.59
N ALA A 284 27.78 6.48 1.96
CA ALA A 284 26.84 6.99 0.98
C ALA A 284 27.49 8.03 0.07
N SER A 285 27.07 8.06 -1.20
CA SER A 285 27.60 9.00 -2.19
C SER A 285 26.56 10.09 -2.44
N PHE A 286 26.96 11.35 -2.22
CA PHE A 286 26.14 12.55 -2.43
C PHE A 286 26.78 13.43 -3.50
N LYS A 287 27.40 12.82 -4.52
CA LYS A 287 28.14 13.59 -5.53
C LYS A 287 27.19 14.44 -6.34
N ASN A 288 27.58 15.69 -6.59
CA ASN A 288 26.80 16.66 -7.37
C ASN A 288 25.37 16.91 -6.85
N CYS A 289 25.04 16.49 -5.61
CA CYS A 289 23.72 16.72 -5.05
C CYS A 289 23.47 18.19 -4.76
N ASP A 290 22.20 18.60 -4.81
CA ASP A 290 21.77 19.85 -4.19
C ASP A 290 21.33 19.57 -2.75
N LEU A 291 22.14 19.93 -1.76
CA LEU A 291 21.88 19.78 -0.33
C LEU A 291 21.54 21.13 0.34
N THR A 292 21.15 22.13 -0.45
CA THR A 292 20.83 23.46 0.08
C THR A 292 19.76 23.37 1.16
N TYR A 293 20.05 23.90 2.35
CA TYR A 293 19.23 23.80 3.57
C TYR A 293 18.92 22.39 4.09
N ALA A 294 19.61 21.36 3.61
CA ALA A 294 19.47 20.02 4.18
C ALA A 294 19.99 19.96 5.62
N ASP A 295 19.47 19.04 6.43
CA ASP A 295 19.81 18.93 7.85
C ASP A 295 20.28 17.53 8.23
N PHE A 296 21.58 17.34 8.44
CA PHE A 296 22.21 16.09 8.86
C PHE A 296 22.53 16.06 10.36
N SER A 297 21.81 16.84 11.16
CA SER A 297 22.08 16.88 12.60
C SER A 297 22.05 15.48 13.20
N HIS A 298 23.08 15.12 13.97
CA HIS A 298 23.25 13.80 14.61
C HIS A 298 23.39 12.60 13.65
N ALA A 299 23.54 12.82 12.34
CA ALA A 299 23.70 11.74 11.37
C ALA A 299 25.08 11.07 11.46
N SER A 300 25.13 9.82 11.01
CA SER A 300 26.34 9.02 10.80
C SER A 300 26.57 8.89 9.31
N ILE A 301 27.62 9.55 8.81
CA ILE A 301 27.98 9.67 7.39
C ILE A 301 29.48 9.39 7.19
N GLU A 302 30.05 8.51 8.02
CA GLU A 302 31.46 8.12 7.93
C GLU A 302 31.79 7.60 6.53
N GLY A 303 32.87 8.11 5.94
CA GLY A 303 33.28 7.75 4.58
C GLY A 303 32.37 8.24 3.45
N ALA A 304 31.35 9.06 3.73
CA ALA A 304 30.46 9.59 2.70
C ALA A 304 31.19 10.56 1.75
N ASP A 305 30.75 10.62 0.49
CA ASP A 305 31.37 11.45 -0.56
C ASP A 305 30.46 12.62 -0.98
N PHE A 306 30.84 13.84 -0.64
CA PHE A 306 30.14 15.08 -1.00
C PHE A 306 30.83 15.85 -2.15
N SER A 307 31.62 15.16 -2.97
CA SER A 307 32.32 15.82 -4.10
C SER A 307 31.33 16.47 -5.07
N GLY A 308 31.48 17.78 -5.31
CA GLY A 308 30.60 18.55 -6.18
C GLY A 308 29.23 18.91 -5.59
N ALA A 309 28.94 18.51 -4.35
CA ALA A 309 27.66 18.80 -3.71
C ALA A 309 27.52 20.31 -3.39
N LYS A 310 26.34 20.87 -3.63
CA LYS A 310 25.97 22.22 -3.16
C LYS A 310 25.46 22.09 -1.73
N MET A 311 26.16 22.67 -0.76
CA MET A 311 25.83 22.51 0.66
C MET A 311 25.46 23.83 1.34
N TYR A 312 24.86 24.77 0.60
CA TYR A 312 24.53 26.09 1.15
C TYR A 312 23.58 25.96 2.34
N ARG A 313 24.04 26.39 3.51
CA ARG A 313 23.32 26.28 4.79
C ARG A 313 22.89 24.87 5.16
N THR A 314 23.57 23.85 4.63
CA THR A 314 23.40 22.46 5.09
C THR A 314 23.87 22.36 6.53
N ARG A 315 23.05 21.84 7.45
CA ARG A 315 23.43 21.66 8.85
C ARG A 315 24.15 20.33 9.04
N LEU A 316 25.32 20.40 9.66
CA LEU A 316 26.16 19.24 9.99
C LEU A 316 26.41 19.17 11.51
N HIS A 317 25.42 19.58 12.31
CA HIS A 317 25.52 19.63 13.76
C HIS A 317 25.67 18.22 14.36
N ARG A 318 26.73 17.96 15.11
CA ARG A 318 27.02 16.68 15.79
C ARG A 318 27.00 15.48 14.86
N VAL A 319 27.40 15.71 13.62
CA VAL A 319 27.54 14.65 12.63
C VAL A 319 28.75 13.77 12.96
N LYS A 320 28.64 12.47 12.71
CA LYS A 320 29.78 11.54 12.71
C LYS A 320 30.23 11.36 11.27
N ASP A 321 31.28 12.07 10.87
CA ASP A 321 31.73 12.16 9.48
C ASP A 321 33.19 11.74 9.28
N GLY A 322 33.70 10.85 10.14
CA GLY A 322 35.05 10.30 10.03
C GLY A 322 35.32 9.74 8.63
N GLY A 323 36.32 10.28 7.95
CA GLY A 323 36.69 9.88 6.58
C GLY A 323 35.77 10.39 5.47
N ALA A 324 34.76 11.22 5.78
CA ALA A 324 33.92 11.84 4.76
C ALA A 324 34.71 12.85 3.91
N ARG A 325 34.34 12.98 2.63
CA ARG A 325 35.03 13.82 1.64
C ARG A 325 34.20 15.06 1.33
N TYR A 326 34.77 16.25 1.56
CA TYR A 326 34.08 17.55 1.32
C TYR A 326 34.84 18.55 0.43
N PRO A 327 35.44 18.15 -0.70
CA PRO A 327 36.48 18.95 -1.38
C PRO A 327 36.11 20.40 -1.73
N LEU A 328 34.82 20.72 -1.92
CA LEU A 328 34.34 22.10 -2.11
C LEU A 328 33.08 22.43 -1.27
N GLY A 329 32.27 21.42 -0.93
CA GLY A 329 30.97 21.63 -0.28
C GLY A 329 31.05 22.18 1.16
N ARG A 330 32.12 21.92 1.91
CA ARG A 330 32.16 22.25 3.35
C ARG A 330 32.02 23.74 3.65
N ALA A 331 32.54 24.62 2.79
CA ALA A 331 32.55 26.06 3.03
C ALA A 331 31.13 26.68 3.11
N GLY A 332 30.13 26.07 2.47
CA GLY A 332 28.74 26.53 2.51
C GLY A 332 27.92 25.94 3.66
N ALA A 333 28.43 24.89 4.31
CA ALA A 333 27.72 24.15 5.34
C ALA A 333 27.86 24.81 6.73
N LEU A 334 26.84 24.65 7.56
CA LEU A 334 26.85 25.03 8.97
C LEU A 334 27.43 23.89 9.80
N GLY A 335 28.42 24.18 10.63
CA GLY A 335 28.96 23.24 11.60
C GLY A 335 28.10 23.12 12.85
N ASP A 336 28.72 22.78 13.97
CA ASP A 336 28.03 22.67 15.25
C ASP A 336 27.51 24.02 15.74
N ASP A 337 26.22 24.05 16.09
CA ASP A 337 25.63 25.10 16.91
C ASP A 337 26.05 24.89 18.38
N ALA A 338 26.82 25.82 18.93
CA ALA A 338 27.41 25.70 20.27
C ALA A 338 26.35 25.80 21.38
N ASP A 339 25.39 26.71 21.25
CA ASP A 339 24.32 26.91 22.24
C ASP A 339 23.40 25.69 22.25
N LEU A 340 23.05 25.18 21.07
CA LEU A 340 22.27 23.95 20.94
C LEU A 340 23.05 22.75 21.51
N ALA A 341 24.34 22.64 21.20
CA ALA A 341 25.18 21.56 21.73
C ALA A 341 25.21 21.59 23.27
N GLU A 342 25.40 22.76 23.87
CA GLU A 342 25.42 22.93 25.32
C GLU A 342 24.06 22.55 25.94
N ALA A 343 22.96 23.01 25.36
CA ALA A 343 21.61 22.68 25.79
C ALA A 343 21.32 21.17 25.73
N GLU A 344 21.77 20.50 24.65
CA GLU A 344 21.63 19.05 24.51
C GLU A 344 22.50 18.27 25.52
N VAL A 345 23.75 18.67 25.75
CA VAL A 345 24.60 18.06 26.80
C VAL A 345 23.93 18.20 28.16
N TRP A 346 23.38 19.39 28.44
CA TRP A 346 22.67 19.64 29.68
C TRP A 346 21.45 18.72 29.81
N ARG A 347 20.62 18.60 28.76
CA ARG A 347 19.45 17.71 28.76
C ARG A 347 19.84 16.26 29.03
N ASP A 348 20.84 15.73 28.34
CA ASP A 348 21.23 14.32 28.46
C ASP A 348 21.78 13.99 29.86
N LYS A 349 22.48 14.94 30.50
CA LYS A 349 22.94 14.82 31.90
C LYS A 349 21.76 14.77 32.90
N HIS A 350 20.67 15.51 32.64
CA HIS A 350 19.57 15.67 33.60
C HIS A 350 18.34 14.78 33.32
N GLN A 351 18.20 14.21 32.13
CA GLN A 351 17.16 13.20 31.85
C GLN A 351 17.37 11.89 32.63
N ARG A 352 18.61 11.55 33.01
CA ARG A 352 18.91 10.37 33.84
C ARG A 352 18.38 10.48 35.28
N ILE A 353 18.04 11.69 35.74
CA ILE A 353 17.59 11.96 37.11
C ILE A 353 16.08 11.69 37.26
N TRP A 354 15.32 11.60 36.16
CA TRP A 354 13.86 11.47 36.19
C TRP A 354 13.31 10.06 35.96
N LYS A 355 14.19 9.06 35.75
CA LYS A 355 13.80 7.63 35.56
C LYS A 355 14.11 6.73 36.77
N GLY A 356 14.38 7.30 37.93
CA GLY A 356 14.58 6.54 39.17
C GLY A 356 14.12 7.37 40.36
N ASP A 357 12.90 7.09 40.81
CA ASP A 357 12.44 7.06 42.20
C ASP A 357 10.91 7.05 42.20
N GLY A 358 10.36 5.83 42.12
CA GLY A 358 8.93 5.58 42.11
C GLY A 358 8.62 4.11 42.31
N ASP A 359 9.34 3.46 43.24
CA ASP A 359 8.96 2.19 43.86
C ASP A 359 9.68 2.10 45.22
N ALA A 360 8.97 2.56 46.26
CA ALA A 360 9.14 2.16 47.67
C ALA A 360 7.86 2.47 48.44
#